data_AF-A0A553I2H7-F1
#
_entry.id   AF-A0A553I2H7-F1
#
_cell.length_a   1.000
_cell.length_b   1.000
_cell.length_c   1.000
_cell.angle_alpha   90.00
_cell.angle_beta   90.00
_cell.angle_gamma   90.00
#
_symmetry.space_group_name_H-M   'P 1'
#
loop_
_entity.id
_entity.type
_entity.pdbx_description
1 polymer ?
#
loop_
_entity_poly.entity_id
_entity_poly.type
_entity_poly.pdbx_seq_one_letter_code
_entity_poly.pdbx_strand_id
1 'polypeptide(L)'
;MPPQTSAQKAAIANFVAITGASDRTATRYLKNSSYKLNEAVDAYFQTNGGGSGAAAGASNRDAQLNQLFDSLRNEKEDAKDSLGAESAMSYLQSIGVGLEDASLFLAVELLQAPSIGEIPRAGFVSGWKDAGAEAKPEAQAAHLKYLAGLMSKERDLFRKVYRYAFVAGKEGDQRALSLEMALLYWDTLFKKPGQSWIGSSTKINWLNEWKAFLDENWKRSVNRDMWNQTLEFAFKSIDDESLGFWSEDGAWPGVIDDFVAWYKRKSEMEVDA
;
A
#
# COMPACT_ATOMS: atom_id res chain seq x y z
N MET A 1 -38.18 14.37 -33.69
CA MET A 1 -38.79 13.35 -32.79
C MET A 1 -39.71 14.07 -31.82
N PRO A 2 -40.89 13.53 -31.48
CA PRO A 2 -41.72 14.11 -30.44
C PRO A 2 -40.94 14.20 -29.10
N PRO A 3 -41.21 15.23 -28.27
CA PRO A 3 -40.53 15.40 -26.99
C PRO A 3 -40.80 14.22 -26.06
N GLN A 4 -39.76 13.76 -25.35
CA GLN A 4 -39.89 12.67 -24.38
C GLN A 4 -40.84 13.06 -23.25
N THR A 5 -41.79 12.18 -22.93
CA THR A 5 -42.73 12.39 -21.83
C THR A 5 -42.01 12.31 -20.48
N SER A 6 -42.60 12.89 -19.43
CA SER A 6 -42.05 12.81 -18.05
C SER A 6 -41.83 11.36 -17.60
N ALA A 7 -42.75 10.46 -17.95
CA ALA A 7 -42.65 9.04 -17.68
C ALA A 7 -41.44 8.38 -18.38
N GLN A 8 -41.14 8.78 -19.63
CA GLN A 8 -39.99 8.26 -20.38
C GLN A 8 -38.66 8.72 -19.76
N LYS A 9 -38.58 9.97 -19.29
CA LYS A 9 -37.39 10.47 -18.59
C LYS A 9 -37.16 9.74 -17.26
N ALA A 10 -38.21 9.49 -16.50
CA ALA A 10 -38.13 8.72 -15.26
C ALA A 10 -37.69 7.27 -15.51
N ALA A 11 -38.21 6.62 -16.56
CA ALA A 11 -37.80 5.28 -16.94
C ALA A 11 -36.31 5.21 -17.35
N ILE A 12 -35.82 6.23 -18.08
CA ILE A 12 -34.40 6.35 -18.44
C ILE A 12 -33.55 6.52 -17.18
N ALA A 13 -33.91 7.43 -16.28
CA ALA A 13 -33.18 7.65 -15.03
C ALA A 13 -33.11 6.39 -14.16
N ASN A 14 -34.22 5.67 -14.02
CA ASN A 14 -34.28 4.42 -13.27
C ASN A 14 -33.45 3.31 -13.93
N PHE A 15 -33.50 3.20 -15.26
CA PHE A 15 -32.67 2.24 -15.98
C PHE A 15 -31.18 2.53 -15.80
N VAL A 16 -30.77 3.79 -15.92
CA VAL A 16 -29.38 4.23 -15.69
C VAL A 16 -28.95 3.93 -14.24
N ALA A 17 -29.82 4.20 -13.26
CA ALA A 17 -29.55 3.90 -11.85
C ALA A 17 -29.37 2.40 -11.57
N ILE A 18 -30.12 1.53 -12.26
CA ILE A 18 -30.06 0.07 -12.07
C ILE A 18 -28.88 -0.57 -12.83
N THR A 19 -28.54 -0.05 -14.01
CA THR A 19 -27.61 -0.71 -14.93
C THR A 19 -26.24 -0.03 -15.04
N GLY A 20 -26.11 1.22 -14.58
CA GLY A 20 -24.91 2.06 -14.78
C GLY A 20 -24.65 2.47 -16.24
N ALA A 21 -25.58 2.18 -17.16
CA ALA A 21 -25.44 2.50 -18.58
C ALA A 21 -25.65 4.00 -18.88
N SER A 22 -25.18 4.49 -20.03
CA SER A 22 -25.45 5.87 -20.45
C SER A 22 -26.91 6.09 -20.86
N ASP A 23 -27.40 7.34 -20.79
CA ASP A 23 -28.76 7.73 -21.22
C ASP A 23 -29.09 7.28 -22.66
N ARG A 24 -28.08 7.29 -23.54
CA ARG A 24 -28.21 6.83 -24.93
C ARG A 24 -28.49 5.33 -25.00
N THR A 25 -27.79 4.54 -24.19
CA THR A 25 -27.98 3.09 -24.10
C THR A 25 -29.32 2.78 -23.44
N ALA A 26 -29.66 3.45 -22.33
CA ALA A 26 -30.94 3.32 -21.65
C ALA A 26 -32.12 3.61 -22.59
N THR A 27 -32.04 4.70 -23.37
CA THR A 27 -33.07 5.06 -24.35
C THR A 27 -33.25 3.98 -25.43
N ARG A 28 -32.17 3.33 -25.86
CA ARG A 28 -32.22 2.26 -26.89
C ARG A 28 -32.95 1.03 -26.36
N TYR A 29 -32.57 0.55 -25.17
CA TYR A 29 -33.17 -0.64 -24.58
C TYR A 29 -34.63 -0.41 -24.18
N LEU A 30 -34.94 0.75 -23.60
CA LEU A 30 -36.32 1.11 -23.26
C LEU A 30 -37.21 1.27 -24.50
N LYS A 31 -36.69 1.77 -25.63
CA LYS A 31 -37.47 1.81 -26.88
C LYS A 31 -37.80 0.41 -27.39
N ASN A 32 -36.85 -0.52 -27.28
CA ASN A 32 -37.01 -1.89 -27.76
C ASN A 32 -37.92 -2.74 -26.85
N SER A 33 -38.09 -2.36 -25.58
CA SER A 33 -38.98 -3.04 -24.62
C SER A 33 -40.32 -2.33 -24.41
N SER A 34 -40.70 -1.40 -25.30
CA SER A 34 -41.91 -0.57 -25.13
C SER A 34 -41.97 0.18 -23.79
N TYR A 35 -40.82 0.66 -23.31
CA TYR A 35 -40.60 1.38 -22.05
C TYR A 35 -40.92 0.58 -20.78
N LYS A 36 -41.00 -0.75 -20.87
CA LYS A 36 -41.08 -1.61 -19.69
C LYS A 36 -39.70 -1.78 -19.10
N LEU A 37 -39.51 -1.25 -17.89
CA LEU A 37 -38.20 -1.18 -17.22
C LEU A 37 -37.61 -2.56 -16.97
N ASN A 38 -38.36 -3.49 -16.38
CA ASN A 38 -37.85 -4.83 -16.03
C ASN A 38 -37.46 -5.61 -17.29
N GLU A 39 -38.29 -5.62 -18.32
CA GLU A 39 -37.96 -6.28 -19.60
C GLU A 39 -36.73 -5.63 -20.29
N ALA A 40 -36.57 -4.30 -20.17
CA ALA A 40 -35.40 -3.60 -20.70
C ALA A 40 -34.13 -4.00 -19.94
N VAL A 41 -34.22 -4.04 -18.62
CA VAL A 41 -33.13 -4.37 -17.70
C VAL A 41 -32.74 -5.84 -17.85
N ASP A 42 -33.71 -6.73 -17.94
CA ASP A 42 -33.50 -8.16 -18.21
C ASP A 42 -32.89 -8.36 -19.60
N ALA A 43 -33.37 -7.67 -20.63
CA ALA A 43 -32.76 -7.72 -21.96
C ALA A 43 -31.34 -7.15 -21.96
N TYR A 44 -31.09 -6.08 -21.19
CA TYR A 44 -29.76 -5.51 -21.01
C TYR A 44 -28.84 -6.51 -20.30
N PHE A 45 -29.27 -7.17 -19.23
CA PHE A 45 -28.49 -8.21 -18.56
C PHE A 45 -28.47 -9.54 -19.31
N GLN A 46 -29.36 -9.82 -20.25
CA GLN A 46 -29.25 -11.01 -21.11
C GLN A 46 -28.30 -10.76 -22.29
N THR A 47 -28.30 -9.55 -22.84
CA THR A 47 -27.36 -9.16 -23.92
C THR A 47 -25.98 -8.73 -23.40
N ASN A 48 -25.89 -8.18 -22.19
CA ASN A 48 -24.63 -7.75 -21.54
C ASN A 48 -24.23 -8.60 -20.31
N GLY A 49 -25.05 -9.56 -19.86
CA GLY A 49 -24.77 -10.44 -18.72
C GLY A 49 -24.31 -11.85 -19.11
N GLY A 50 -23.69 -11.97 -20.28
CA GLY A 50 -22.38 -12.62 -20.34
C GLY A 50 -21.32 -11.55 -20.08
N GLY A 51 -20.85 -11.46 -18.83
CA GLY A 51 -20.03 -10.39 -18.25
C GLY A 51 -19.32 -9.43 -19.20
N SER A 52 -19.80 -8.19 -19.32
CA SER A 52 -19.11 -7.16 -20.12
C SER A 52 -19.57 -5.71 -19.88
N GLY A 53 -19.89 -5.34 -18.63
CA GLY A 53 -20.02 -3.93 -18.20
C GLY A 53 -18.84 -3.50 -17.32
N ALA A 54 -18.67 -4.19 -16.19
CA ALA A 54 -17.45 -4.11 -15.38
C ALA A 54 -16.31 -4.94 -15.99
N ALA A 55 -16.61 -6.03 -16.68
CA ALA A 55 -15.60 -6.93 -17.25
C ALA A 55 -14.97 -6.41 -18.56
N ALA A 56 -15.68 -5.63 -19.38
CA ALA A 56 -15.08 -5.01 -20.58
C ALA A 56 -14.18 -3.82 -20.23
N GLY A 57 -14.53 -3.07 -19.17
CA GLY A 57 -13.68 -2.05 -18.56
C GLY A 57 -12.48 -2.66 -17.82
N ALA A 58 -12.69 -3.76 -17.08
CA ALA A 58 -11.62 -4.48 -16.39
C ALA A 58 -10.68 -5.20 -17.37
N SER A 59 -11.18 -5.82 -18.44
CA SER A 59 -10.34 -6.46 -19.47
C SER A 59 -9.57 -5.43 -20.29
N ASN A 60 -10.16 -4.26 -20.56
CA ASN A 60 -9.46 -3.15 -21.22
C ASN A 60 -8.40 -2.55 -20.29
N ARG A 61 -8.73 -2.36 -19.00
CA ARG A 61 -7.78 -1.83 -18.02
C ARG A 61 -6.62 -2.78 -17.76
N ASP A 62 -6.89 -4.08 -17.66
CA ASP A 62 -5.84 -5.10 -17.55
C ASP A 62 -4.94 -5.07 -18.80
N ALA A 63 -5.51 -4.95 -20.00
CA ALA A 63 -4.74 -4.82 -21.23
C ALA A 63 -3.88 -3.53 -21.24
N GLN A 64 -4.43 -2.40 -20.81
CA GLN A 64 -3.72 -1.13 -20.72
C GLN A 64 -2.58 -1.18 -19.70
N LEU A 65 -2.80 -1.79 -18.52
CA LEU A 65 -1.76 -1.96 -17.51
C LEU A 65 -0.65 -2.90 -17.99
N ASN A 66 -1.00 -3.96 -18.73
CA ASN A 66 -0.01 -4.84 -19.34
C ASN A 66 0.81 -4.11 -20.42
N GLN A 67 0.18 -3.30 -21.27
CA GLN A 67 0.88 -2.49 -22.26
C GLN A 67 1.81 -1.46 -21.62
N LEU A 68 1.35 -0.80 -20.54
CA LEU A 68 2.21 0.11 -19.77
C LEU A 68 3.40 -0.64 -19.17
N PHE A 69 3.17 -1.80 -18.56
CA PHE A 69 4.25 -2.64 -18.04
C PHE A 69 5.27 -3.01 -19.13
N ASP A 70 4.81 -3.43 -20.31
CA ASP A 70 5.68 -3.77 -21.44
C ASP A 70 6.53 -2.58 -21.89
N SER A 71 5.97 -1.37 -21.85
CA SER A 71 6.70 -0.14 -22.19
C SER A 71 7.78 0.26 -21.18
N LEU A 72 7.67 -0.20 -19.94
CA LEU A 72 8.64 0.06 -18.86
C LEU A 72 9.78 -0.97 -18.84
N ARG A 73 9.56 -2.13 -19.47
CA ARG A 73 10.47 -3.27 -19.45
C ARG A 73 11.62 -3.10 -20.44
N ASN A 74 12.84 -3.39 -20.01
CA ASN A 74 13.97 -3.59 -20.92
C ASN A 74 13.95 -5.03 -21.42
N GLU A 75 13.52 -5.27 -22.66
CA GLU A 75 13.33 -6.63 -23.17
C GLU A 75 14.59 -7.51 -23.20
N LYS A 76 15.79 -6.90 -23.15
CA LYS A 76 17.07 -7.60 -23.18
C LYS A 76 17.58 -8.01 -21.80
N GLU A 77 17.21 -7.25 -20.77
CA GLU A 77 17.74 -7.39 -19.40
C GLU A 77 16.69 -7.95 -18.46
N ASP A 78 15.42 -7.59 -18.67
CA ASP A 78 14.32 -8.00 -17.83
C ASP A 78 13.69 -9.32 -18.30
N ALA A 79 13.34 -10.16 -17.33
CA ALA A 79 12.48 -11.30 -17.56
C ALA A 79 11.10 -10.86 -18.10
N LYS A 80 10.42 -11.73 -18.85
CA LYS A 80 9.14 -11.42 -19.51
C LYS A 80 8.09 -10.81 -18.56
N ASP A 81 8.02 -11.30 -17.34
CA ASP A 81 6.98 -10.97 -16.37
C ASP A 81 7.52 -10.23 -15.13
N SER A 82 8.66 -9.54 -15.27
CA SER A 82 9.28 -8.76 -14.19
C SER A 82 9.96 -7.51 -14.74
N LEU A 83 9.95 -6.41 -13.98
CA LEU A 83 10.89 -5.30 -14.17
C LEU A 83 12.06 -5.57 -13.23
N GLY A 84 13.27 -5.69 -13.78
CA GLY A 84 14.50 -5.81 -13.01
C GLY A 84 14.91 -4.48 -12.40
N ALA A 85 16.05 -4.48 -11.71
CA ALA A 85 16.48 -3.38 -10.85
C ALA A 85 16.46 -2.01 -11.55
N GLU A 86 17.04 -1.90 -12.74
CA GLU A 86 17.11 -0.63 -13.48
C GLU A 86 15.72 -0.13 -13.92
N SER A 87 14.93 -0.99 -14.57
CA SER A 87 13.57 -0.64 -15.01
C SER A 87 12.63 -0.35 -13.85
N ALA A 88 12.73 -1.12 -12.75
CA ALA A 88 11.95 -0.87 -11.54
C ALA A 88 12.31 0.48 -10.91
N MET A 89 13.59 0.78 -10.73
CA MET A 89 14.03 2.07 -10.17
C MET A 89 13.62 3.24 -11.06
N SER A 90 13.83 3.13 -12.38
CA SER A 90 13.45 4.17 -13.36
C SER A 90 11.95 4.44 -13.31
N TYR A 91 11.14 3.38 -13.29
CA TYR A 91 9.68 3.50 -13.16
C TYR A 91 9.27 4.18 -11.84
N LEU A 92 9.78 3.70 -10.70
CA LEU A 92 9.45 4.26 -9.38
C LEU A 92 9.82 5.75 -9.29
N GLN A 93 10.99 6.13 -9.80
CA GLN A 93 11.40 7.54 -9.87
C GLN A 93 10.48 8.36 -10.78
N SER A 94 10.08 7.81 -11.95
CA SER A 94 9.21 8.49 -12.91
C SER A 94 7.83 8.87 -12.33
N ILE A 95 7.35 8.11 -11.35
CA ILE A 95 6.09 8.36 -10.64
C ILE A 95 6.29 9.08 -9.29
N GLY A 96 7.51 9.56 -9.01
CA GLY A 96 7.82 10.40 -7.86
C GLY A 96 8.08 9.65 -6.55
N VAL A 97 8.41 8.36 -6.61
CA VAL A 97 8.82 7.59 -5.41
C VAL A 97 10.24 7.97 -5.00
N GLY A 98 10.41 8.40 -3.75
CA GLY A 98 11.73 8.53 -3.13
C GLY A 98 12.33 7.15 -2.85
N LEU A 99 13.49 6.85 -3.43
CA LEU A 99 14.20 5.58 -3.23
C LEU A 99 14.90 5.47 -1.87
N GLU A 100 15.02 6.58 -1.14
CA GLU A 100 15.72 6.68 0.16
C GLU A 100 14.78 7.11 1.30
N ASP A 101 13.47 6.96 1.09
CA ASP A 101 12.45 7.27 2.09
C ASP A 101 11.29 6.25 2.08
N ALA A 102 10.35 6.41 3.00
CA ALA A 102 9.25 5.46 3.20
C ALA A 102 8.36 5.26 1.96
N SER A 103 8.40 6.17 0.98
CA SER A 103 7.66 6.02 -0.29
C SER A 103 8.09 4.78 -1.07
N LEU A 104 9.35 4.36 -0.94
CA LEU A 104 9.83 3.12 -1.55
C LEU A 104 9.01 1.92 -1.06
N PHE A 105 8.85 1.79 0.25
CA PHE A 105 8.10 0.70 0.86
C PHE A 105 6.60 0.79 0.58
N LEU A 106 6.06 2.01 0.43
CA LEU A 106 4.69 2.19 -0.03
C LEU A 106 4.47 1.56 -1.41
N ALA A 107 5.38 1.83 -2.35
CA ALA A 107 5.28 1.30 -3.70
C ALA A 107 5.51 -0.22 -3.74
N VAL A 108 6.49 -0.71 -2.99
CA VAL A 108 6.77 -2.15 -2.83
C VAL A 108 5.55 -2.89 -2.28
N GLU A 109 4.86 -2.32 -1.29
CA GLU A 109 3.62 -2.87 -0.76
C GLU A 109 2.49 -2.81 -1.79
N LEU A 110 2.24 -1.65 -2.40
CA LEU A 110 1.15 -1.48 -3.37
C LEU A 110 1.27 -2.46 -4.55
N LEU A 111 2.50 -2.65 -5.04
CA LEU A 111 2.81 -3.50 -6.19
C LEU A 111 3.11 -4.94 -5.79
N GLN A 112 3.00 -5.28 -4.50
CA GLN A 112 3.34 -6.60 -3.94
C GLN A 112 4.68 -7.13 -4.48
N ALA A 113 5.69 -6.25 -4.50
CA ALA A 113 7.02 -6.60 -4.96
C ALA A 113 7.67 -7.61 -3.98
N PRO A 114 8.28 -8.70 -4.47
CA PRO A 114 8.85 -9.74 -3.61
C PRO A 114 10.19 -9.31 -3.00
N SER A 115 10.87 -8.34 -3.61
CA SER A 115 12.14 -7.78 -3.17
C SER A 115 12.28 -6.32 -3.62
N ILE A 116 13.19 -5.57 -3.00
CA ILE A 116 13.55 -4.24 -3.50
C ILE A 116 14.32 -4.39 -4.82
N GLY A 117 13.89 -3.65 -5.85
CA GLY A 117 14.51 -3.70 -7.18
C GLY A 117 13.85 -4.70 -8.12
N GLU A 118 12.74 -5.33 -7.73
CA GLU A 118 11.96 -6.18 -8.62
C GLU A 118 10.48 -5.79 -8.57
N ILE A 119 9.86 -5.60 -9.74
CA ILE A 119 8.41 -5.39 -9.83
C ILE A 119 7.81 -6.48 -10.74
N PRO A 120 7.09 -7.47 -10.17
CA PRO A 120 6.46 -8.50 -10.97
C PRO A 120 5.26 -7.93 -11.73
N ARG A 121 5.04 -8.40 -12.97
CA ARG A 121 3.88 -8.01 -13.79
C ARG A 121 2.56 -8.22 -13.06
N ALA A 122 2.42 -9.36 -12.40
CA ALA A 122 1.21 -9.69 -11.64
C ALA A 122 0.93 -8.66 -10.54
N GLY A 123 1.97 -8.26 -9.79
CA GLY A 123 1.90 -7.26 -8.74
C GLY A 123 1.61 -5.85 -9.28
N PHE A 124 2.26 -5.47 -10.39
CA PHE A 124 1.99 -4.21 -11.08
C PHE A 124 0.54 -4.09 -11.54
N VAL A 125 0.04 -5.10 -12.26
CA VAL A 125 -1.32 -5.08 -12.82
C VAL A 125 -2.36 -5.13 -11.71
N SER A 126 -2.22 -6.03 -10.73
CA SER A 126 -3.17 -6.13 -9.62
C SER A 126 -3.15 -4.89 -8.72
N GLY A 127 -1.97 -4.41 -8.34
CA GLY A 127 -1.80 -3.23 -7.48
C GLY A 127 -2.48 -1.99 -8.07
N TRP A 128 -2.22 -1.67 -9.34
CA TRP A 128 -2.83 -0.52 -9.99
C TRP A 128 -4.31 -0.72 -10.33
N LYS A 129 -4.74 -1.95 -10.54
CA LYS A 129 -6.16 -2.26 -10.71
C LYS A 129 -6.92 -2.00 -9.42
N ASP A 130 -6.45 -2.54 -8.30
CA ASP A 130 -7.07 -2.41 -6.98
C ASP A 130 -7.01 -0.97 -6.46
N ALA A 131 -5.95 -0.22 -6.80
CA ALA A 131 -5.80 1.20 -6.51
C ALA A 131 -6.81 2.10 -7.22
N GLY A 132 -7.49 1.63 -8.27
CA GLY A 132 -8.40 2.46 -9.06
C GLY A 132 -7.73 3.51 -9.96
N ALA A 133 -6.39 3.65 -9.92
CA ALA A 133 -5.61 4.58 -10.75
C ALA A 133 -5.56 4.21 -12.25
N GLU A 134 -5.70 5.17 -13.17
CA GLU A 134 -5.58 4.89 -14.61
C GLU A 134 -4.22 4.25 -14.96
N ALA A 135 -4.16 3.50 -16.07
CA ALA A 135 -2.94 2.92 -16.62
C ALA A 135 -2.05 3.99 -17.28
N LYS A 136 -1.69 5.03 -16.53
CA LYS A 136 -0.86 6.16 -16.95
C LYS A 136 0.06 6.57 -15.80
N PRO A 137 1.36 6.84 -16.05
CA PRO A 137 2.30 7.26 -15.01
C PRO A 137 1.81 8.44 -14.17
N GLU A 138 1.13 9.43 -14.77
CA GLU A 138 0.67 10.62 -14.06
C GLU A 138 -0.43 10.30 -13.03
N ALA A 139 -1.34 9.38 -13.37
CA ALA A 139 -2.39 8.94 -12.46
C ALA A 139 -1.82 8.08 -11.31
N GLN A 140 -0.84 7.24 -11.63
CA GLN A 140 -0.11 6.42 -10.67
C GLN A 140 0.68 7.29 -9.68
N ALA A 141 1.37 8.32 -10.18
CA ALA A 141 2.09 9.30 -9.39
C ALA A 141 1.15 10.08 -8.46
N ALA A 142 0.00 10.55 -8.96
CA ALA A 142 -1.00 11.23 -8.16
C ALA A 142 -1.54 10.34 -7.02
N HIS A 143 -1.78 9.05 -7.31
CA HIS A 143 -2.24 8.09 -6.31
C HIS A 143 -1.19 7.83 -5.23
N LEU A 144 0.07 7.61 -5.59
CA LEU A 144 1.15 7.42 -4.62
C LEU A 144 1.38 8.66 -3.76
N LYS A 145 1.32 9.86 -4.35
CA LYS A 145 1.40 11.11 -3.59
C LYS A 145 0.28 11.23 -2.56
N TYR A 146 -0.93 10.83 -2.93
CA TYR A 146 -2.08 10.79 -2.01
C TYR A 146 -1.82 9.82 -0.85
N LEU A 147 -1.41 8.57 -1.15
CA LEU A 147 -1.11 7.56 -0.14
C LEU A 147 0.06 7.97 0.78
N ALA A 148 1.12 8.57 0.23
CA ALA A 148 2.23 9.13 1.02
C ALA A 148 1.73 10.22 1.99
N GLY A 149 0.83 11.09 1.55
CA GLY A 149 0.20 12.10 2.41
C GLY A 149 -0.61 11.50 3.57
N LEU A 150 -1.19 10.31 3.38
CA LEU A 150 -1.91 9.58 4.42
C LEU A 150 -0.99 8.80 5.35
N MET A 151 0.12 8.24 4.85
CA MET A 151 0.98 7.32 5.60
C MET A 151 1.46 7.89 6.93
N SER A 152 1.81 9.17 6.96
CA SER A 152 2.25 9.87 8.19
C SER A 152 1.16 9.99 9.27
N LYS A 153 -0.12 9.81 8.92
CA LYS A 153 -1.28 10.03 9.79
C LYS A 153 -2.05 8.74 10.08
N GLU A 154 -2.18 7.89 9.08
CA GLU A 154 -2.98 6.67 9.12
C GLU A 154 -2.13 5.48 9.56
N ARG A 155 -2.26 5.09 10.83
CA ARG A 155 -1.49 3.98 11.43
C ARG A 155 -1.73 2.65 10.72
N ASP A 156 -2.92 2.40 10.21
CA ASP A 156 -3.23 1.15 9.52
C ASP A 156 -2.54 1.04 8.16
N LEU A 157 -2.46 2.15 7.42
CA LEU A 157 -1.68 2.22 6.19
C LEU A 157 -0.19 2.02 6.48
N PHE A 158 0.35 2.74 7.48
CA PHE A 158 1.75 2.59 7.87
C PHE A 158 2.05 1.16 8.32
N ARG A 159 1.18 0.54 9.11
CA ARG A 159 1.31 -0.85 9.57
C ARG A 159 1.34 -1.83 8.40
N LYS A 160 0.47 -1.65 7.40
CA LYS A 160 0.44 -2.48 6.20
C LYS A 160 1.77 -2.40 5.44
N VAL A 161 2.27 -1.19 5.21
CA VAL A 161 3.57 -0.91 4.57
C VAL A 161 4.75 -1.49 5.37
N TYR A 162 4.80 -1.20 6.67
CA TYR A 162 5.84 -1.67 7.58
C TYR A 162 5.92 -3.20 7.62
N ARG A 163 4.77 -3.89 7.72
CA ARG A 163 4.74 -5.36 7.74
C ARG A 163 5.20 -5.96 6.42
N TYR A 164 4.87 -5.32 5.31
CA TYR A 164 5.28 -5.80 3.99
C TYR A 164 6.76 -5.55 3.70
N ALA A 165 7.36 -4.49 4.25
CA ALA A 165 8.81 -4.26 4.16
C ALA A 165 9.63 -5.47 4.63
N PHE A 166 9.18 -6.18 5.67
CA PHE A 166 9.81 -7.44 6.09
C PHE A 166 9.77 -8.53 5.02
N VAL A 167 8.66 -8.63 4.27
CA VAL A 167 8.49 -9.60 3.18
C VAL A 167 9.43 -9.28 2.03
N ALA A 168 9.57 -8.01 1.68
CA ALA A 168 10.46 -7.55 0.60
C ALA A 168 11.94 -7.54 0.99
N GLY A 169 12.26 -7.45 2.28
CA GLY A 169 13.64 -7.45 2.77
C GLY A 169 14.27 -8.82 2.96
N LYS A 170 13.45 -9.88 3.08
CA LYS A 170 13.98 -11.24 3.27
C LYS A 170 14.50 -11.81 1.95
N GLU A 171 15.67 -12.43 1.99
CA GLU A 171 16.25 -13.11 0.83
C GLU A 171 15.66 -14.52 0.70
N GLY A 172 15.05 -14.83 -0.44
CA GLY A 172 14.50 -16.16 -0.73
C GLY A 172 13.56 -16.67 0.38
N ASP A 173 13.85 -17.86 0.90
CA ASP A 173 13.06 -18.54 1.93
C ASP A 173 13.51 -18.22 3.37
N GLN A 174 14.39 -17.23 3.56
CA GLN A 174 14.82 -16.83 4.90
C GLN A 174 13.62 -16.35 5.73
N ARG A 175 13.61 -16.71 7.02
CA ARG A 175 12.53 -16.39 7.95
C ARG A 175 12.82 -15.16 8.82
N ALA A 176 13.94 -14.49 8.58
CA ALA A 176 14.42 -13.36 9.35
C ALA A 176 15.23 -12.41 8.46
N LEU A 177 15.29 -11.13 8.85
CA LEU A 177 16.19 -10.13 8.28
C LEU A 177 17.52 -10.13 9.02
N SER A 178 18.61 -9.79 8.34
CA SER A 178 19.83 -9.41 9.04
C SER A 178 19.57 -8.15 9.88
N LEU A 179 20.32 -7.98 10.97
CA LEU A 179 20.19 -6.79 11.82
C LEU A 179 20.49 -5.51 11.03
N GLU A 180 21.56 -5.52 10.23
CA GLU A 180 21.96 -4.40 9.38
C GLU A 180 20.82 -3.95 8.45
N MET A 181 20.15 -4.89 7.79
CA MET A 181 19.05 -4.59 6.89
C MET A 181 17.81 -4.09 7.65
N ALA A 182 17.52 -4.67 8.82
CA ALA A 182 16.44 -4.21 9.68
C ALA A 182 16.66 -2.76 10.16
N LEU A 183 17.88 -2.41 10.57
CA LEU A 183 18.25 -1.05 10.98
C LEU A 183 18.08 -0.05 9.83
N LEU A 184 18.58 -0.40 8.63
CA LEU A 184 18.39 0.42 7.43
C LEU A 184 16.90 0.62 7.12
N TYR A 185 16.11 -0.44 7.18
CA TYR A 185 14.69 -0.36 6.87
C TYR A 185 13.92 0.46 7.89
N TRP A 186 14.24 0.36 9.18
CA TRP A 186 13.64 1.22 10.20
C TRP A 186 13.98 2.69 9.97
N ASP A 187 15.23 3.03 9.64
CA ASP A 187 15.61 4.40 9.28
C ASP A 187 14.78 4.94 8.11
N THR A 188 14.63 4.13 7.06
CA THR A 188 13.89 4.55 5.87
C THR A 188 12.37 4.61 6.11
N LEU A 189 11.79 3.62 6.79
CA LEU A 189 10.34 3.54 7.08
C LEU A 189 9.89 4.68 8.00
N PHE A 190 10.66 5.02 9.03
CA PHE A 190 10.28 6.08 9.96
C PHE A 190 10.69 7.49 9.51
N LYS A 191 11.26 7.62 8.30
CA LYS A 191 11.50 8.89 7.61
C LYS A 191 10.26 9.31 6.83
N LYS A 192 10.02 10.62 6.70
CA LYS A 192 8.90 11.16 5.90
C LYS A 192 8.93 10.56 4.48
N PRO A 193 7.79 10.14 3.91
CA PRO A 193 6.42 10.37 4.38
C PRO A 193 5.88 9.37 5.43
N GLY A 194 6.72 8.47 5.92
CA GLY A 194 6.39 7.55 7.00
C GLY A 194 6.08 8.24 8.32
N GLN A 195 5.65 7.44 9.30
CA GLN A 195 5.45 7.95 10.67
C GLN A 195 6.79 8.20 11.33
N SER A 196 6.89 9.26 12.13
CA SER A 196 8.11 9.52 12.89
C SER A 196 8.03 8.80 14.23
N TRP A 197 9.00 7.96 14.54
CA TRP A 197 9.08 7.30 15.86
C TRP A 197 9.70 8.23 16.91
N ILE A 198 9.01 9.35 17.12
CA ILE A 198 9.37 10.41 18.04
C ILE A 198 8.17 10.61 18.98
N GLY A 199 8.44 10.70 20.27
CA GLY A 199 7.38 10.84 21.26
C GLY A 199 6.58 12.15 21.15
N SER A 200 5.31 12.10 21.56
CA SER A 200 4.36 13.19 21.31
C SER A 200 4.55 14.39 22.24
N SER A 201 5.03 14.17 23.47
CA SER A 201 5.17 15.16 24.54
C SER A 201 6.59 15.65 24.75
N THR A 202 7.55 14.77 25.08
CA THR A 202 8.94 15.13 25.39
C THR A 202 9.86 15.06 24.17
N LYS A 203 9.35 14.54 23.04
CA LYS A 203 10.05 14.44 21.75
C LYS A 203 11.25 13.50 21.80
N ILE A 204 11.19 12.47 22.65
CA ILE A 204 12.21 11.42 22.68
C ILE A 204 12.31 10.77 21.30
N ASN A 205 13.54 10.64 20.78
CA ASN A 205 13.80 9.93 19.55
C ASN A 205 13.95 8.42 19.81
N TRP A 206 12.81 7.75 19.94
CA TRP A 206 12.75 6.33 20.23
C TRP A 206 13.43 5.45 19.19
N LEU A 207 13.43 5.84 17.92
CA LEU A 207 14.18 5.12 16.89
C LEU A 207 15.68 5.14 17.19
N ASN A 208 16.23 6.30 17.55
CA ASN A 208 17.65 6.39 17.90
C ASN A 208 17.99 5.56 19.14
N GLU A 209 17.13 5.59 20.16
CA GLU A 209 17.30 4.77 21.37
C GLU A 209 17.26 3.28 21.06
N TRP A 210 16.28 2.85 20.26
CA TRP A 210 16.16 1.46 19.83
C TRP A 210 17.39 0.98 19.06
N LYS A 211 17.89 1.80 18.13
CA LYS A 211 19.08 1.48 17.35
C LYS A 211 20.33 1.40 18.23
N ALA A 212 20.51 2.33 19.16
CA ALA A 212 21.64 2.33 20.10
C ALA A 212 21.64 1.06 20.96
N PHE A 213 20.48 0.69 21.51
CA PHE A 213 20.33 -0.55 22.25
C PHE A 213 20.71 -1.78 21.41
N LEU A 214 20.20 -1.87 20.18
CA LEU A 214 20.46 -3.02 19.32
C LEU A 214 21.94 -3.12 18.93
N ASP A 215 22.62 -1.99 18.65
CA ASP A 215 24.06 -1.98 18.33
C ASP A 215 24.92 -2.51 19.49
N GLU A 216 24.56 -2.12 20.72
CA GLU A 216 25.26 -2.54 21.93
C GLU A 216 24.95 -3.98 22.36
N ASN A 217 23.68 -4.40 22.27
CA ASN A 217 23.16 -5.56 23.00
C ASN A 217 22.59 -6.67 22.11
N TRP A 218 22.39 -6.42 20.80
CA TRP A 218 21.75 -7.37 19.91
C TRP A 218 22.62 -7.70 18.69
N LYS A 219 22.95 -8.98 18.52
CA LYS A 219 23.77 -9.46 17.38
C LYS A 219 23.08 -10.51 16.52
N ARG A 220 21.76 -10.68 16.71
CA ARG A 220 20.96 -11.72 16.06
C ARG A 220 20.13 -11.12 14.93
N SER A 221 19.63 -11.98 14.06
CA SER A 221 18.66 -11.61 13.03
C SER A 221 17.32 -11.17 13.65
N VAL A 222 16.56 -10.40 12.89
CA VAL A 222 15.23 -9.92 13.26
C VAL A 222 14.19 -10.82 12.62
N ASN A 223 13.45 -11.59 13.43
CA ASN A 223 12.36 -12.42 12.93
C ASN A 223 11.07 -11.61 12.75
N ARG A 224 10.05 -12.22 12.14
CA ARG A 224 8.77 -11.55 11.86
C ARG A 224 8.04 -11.07 13.12
N ASP A 225 8.13 -11.84 14.20
CA ASP A 225 7.46 -11.49 15.46
C ASP A 225 8.09 -10.25 16.08
N MET A 226 9.41 -10.25 16.27
CA MET A 226 10.17 -9.09 16.71
C MET A 226 9.87 -7.86 15.86
N TRP A 227 9.96 -7.98 14.53
CA TRP A 227 9.63 -6.89 13.60
C TRP A 227 8.24 -6.31 13.87
N ASN A 228 7.22 -7.16 13.90
CA ASN A 228 5.84 -6.70 14.10
C ASN A 228 5.63 -6.08 15.49
N GLN A 229 6.22 -6.65 16.54
CA GLN A 229 6.09 -6.14 17.91
C GLN A 229 6.86 -4.82 18.09
N THR A 230 7.99 -4.62 17.40
CA THR A 230 8.69 -3.32 17.38
C THR A 230 7.77 -2.21 16.89
N LEU A 231 6.92 -2.45 15.88
CA LEU A 231 5.95 -1.45 15.44
C LEU A 231 4.88 -1.15 16.49
N GLU A 232 4.31 -2.18 17.12
CA GLU A 232 3.27 -1.96 18.13
C GLU A 232 3.85 -1.25 19.37
N PHE A 233 5.08 -1.58 19.75
CA PHE A 233 5.83 -0.82 20.75
C PHE A 233 6.06 0.62 20.30
N ALA A 234 6.44 0.84 19.03
CA ALA A 234 6.68 2.17 18.50
C ALA A 234 5.44 3.07 18.59
N PHE A 235 4.27 2.56 18.20
CA PHE A 235 3.02 3.32 18.34
C PHE A 235 2.69 3.64 19.80
N LYS A 236 2.90 2.68 20.71
CA LYS A 236 2.64 2.90 22.13
C LYS A 236 3.61 3.89 22.76
N SER A 237 4.91 3.86 22.40
CA SER A 237 5.91 4.78 22.94
C SER A 237 5.80 6.20 22.36
N ILE A 238 5.24 6.35 21.16
CA ILE A 238 4.85 7.66 20.62
C ILE A 238 3.75 8.30 21.48
N ASP A 239 2.78 7.51 21.92
CA ASP A 239 1.61 7.98 22.67
C ASP A 239 1.89 8.16 24.16
N ASP A 240 2.68 7.26 24.75
CA ASP A 240 3.03 7.23 26.17
C ASP A 240 4.55 7.07 26.34
N GLU A 241 5.22 8.21 26.50
CA GLU A 241 6.67 8.26 26.68
C GLU A 241 7.15 7.76 28.05
N SER A 242 6.24 7.53 29.02
CA SER A 242 6.60 6.95 30.32
C SER A 242 6.78 5.43 30.28
N LEU A 243 6.43 4.80 29.14
CA LEU A 243 6.40 3.35 28.96
C LEU A 243 5.47 2.63 29.95
N GLY A 244 4.42 3.30 30.43
CA GLY A 244 3.45 2.74 31.38
C GLY A 244 2.60 1.61 30.81
N PHE A 245 2.56 1.48 29.48
CA PHE A 245 1.92 0.36 28.78
C PHE A 245 2.74 -0.95 28.82
N TRP A 246 3.98 -0.92 29.28
CA TRP A 246 4.87 -2.07 29.34
C TRP A 246 4.97 -2.63 30.76
N SER A 247 5.09 -3.94 30.86
CA SER A 247 5.38 -4.69 32.09
C SER A 247 6.20 -5.94 31.75
N GLU A 248 7.08 -6.37 32.65
CA GLU A 248 7.90 -7.59 32.48
C GLU A 248 7.06 -8.87 32.31
N ASP A 249 5.87 -8.93 32.93
CA ASP A 249 4.92 -10.04 32.78
C ASP A 249 4.09 -9.95 31.47
N GLY A 250 4.38 -8.95 30.62
CA GLY A 250 3.70 -8.74 29.36
C GLY A 250 4.09 -9.77 28.29
N ALA A 251 3.29 -9.85 27.23
CA ALA A 251 3.56 -10.74 26.10
C ALA A 251 4.50 -10.12 25.05
N TRP A 252 5.44 -9.28 25.48
CA TRP A 252 6.42 -8.69 24.58
C TRP A 252 7.55 -9.70 24.27
N PRO A 253 8.19 -9.62 23.09
CA PRO A 253 9.42 -10.35 22.85
C PRO A 253 10.52 -9.88 23.81
N GLY A 254 11.34 -10.80 24.30
CA GLY A 254 12.40 -10.49 25.27
C GLY A 254 13.35 -9.35 24.87
N VAL A 255 13.57 -9.14 23.56
CA VAL A 255 14.38 -8.00 23.07
C VAL A 255 13.76 -6.62 23.36
N ILE A 256 12.43 -6.54 23.43
CA ILE A 256 11.72 -5.33 23.83
C ILE A 256 11.81 -5.16 25.36
N ASP A 257 11.72 -6.25 26.12
CA ASP A 257 11.90 -6.19 27.58
C ASP A 257 13.32 -5.74 27.94
N ASP A 258 14.33 -6.32 27.28
CA ASP A 258 15.73 -5.94 27.42
C ASP A 258 15.96 -4.47 27.03
N PHE A 259 15.30 -3.98 25.98
CA PHE A 259 15.36 -2.57 25.58
C PHE A 259 14.79 -1.64 26.66
N VAL A 260 13.62 -1.96 27.22
CA VAL A 260 13.01 -1.12 28.26
C VAL A 260 13.90 -1.08 29.51
N ALA A 261 14.47 -2.21 29.91
CA ALA A 261 15.42 -2.28 31.03
C ALA A 261 16.70 -1.47 30.76
N TRP A 262 17.26 -1.56 29.55
CA TRP A 262 18.42 -0.78 29.12
C TRP A 262 18.11 0.73 29.13
N TYR A 263 16.98 1.14 28.56
CA TYR A 263 16.59 2.54 28.45
C TYR A 263 16.36 3.18 29.83
N LYS A 264 15.66 2.49 30.73
CA LYS A 264 15.44 2.97 32.11
C LYS A 264 16.76 3.20 32.84
N ARG A 265 17.68 2.23 32.80
CA ARG A 265 19.01 2.36 33.41
C ARG A 265 19.79 3.54 32.85
N LYS A 266 19.79 3.72 31.52
CA LYS A 266 20.45 4.86 30.87
C LYS A 266 19.84 6.19 31.33
N SER A 267 18.52 6.29 31.36
CA SER A 267 17.82 7.52 31.75
C SER A 267 18.05 7.91 33.21
N GLU A 268 18.17 6.94 34.13
CA GLU A 268 18.52 7.18 35.53
C GLU A 268 19.94 7.77 35.65
N MET A 269 20.90 7.20 34.90
CA MET A 269 22.28 7.69 34.90
C MET A 269 22.43 9.10 34.33
N GLU A 270 21.60 9.49 33.36
CA GLU A 270 21.60 10.85 32.78
C GLU A 270 20.97 11.90 33.71
N VAL A 271 20.05 11.51 34.60
CA VAL A 271 19.46 12.41 35.61
C VAL A 271 20.42 12.67 36.77
N ASP A 272 21.28 11.70 37.08
CA ASP A 272 22.25 11.78 38.18
C ASP A 272 23.60 12.44 37.78
N ALA A 273 23.79 12.80 36.51
CA ALA A 273 25.01 13.40 35.95
C ALA A 273 24.93 14.92 35.76
#